data_AF-A0A923S1C8-F1
#
_entry.id   AF-A0A923S1C8-F1
#
_cell.length_a   1.000
_cell.length_b   1.000
_cell.length_c   1.000
_cell.angle_alpha   90.00
_cell.angle_beta   90.00
_cell.angle_gamma   90.00
#
_symmetry.space_group_name_H-M   'P 1'
#
loop_
_entity.id
_entity.type
_entity.pdbx_description
1 polymer ?
#
loop_
_entity_poly.entity_id
_entity_poly.type
_entity_poly.pdbx_seq_one_letter_code
_entity_poly.pdbx_strand_id
1 'polypeptide(L)'
;MKNLPLLRLAREHHAPETDQVLAQLFSGVFGAPDHEARTLDLLRRGACDGVASAMWLLGETLLDDGKEEVTAEGVEWLERAAKMGVGMAAMRLAIFYGQDSLQHFDEARQLHWTFRAAEMGVPLAAYQIGLAFEDGEIGDIVDYSSAVHWYEVAAGYGYPLALQRLAYAFRDGELGLVPDRARADELERRAAEFSKLRQRAELEDWLLLAKAGDRDTQKWLSLAYREGFGGLAADLEQAKYWEERADSTG
;
A
#
# COMPACT_ATOMS: atom_id res chain seq x y z
N MET A 1 -11.74 5.35 -10.55
CA MET A 1 -11.62 4.18 -9.67
C MET A 1 -10.17 3.70 -9.39
N LYS A 2 -9.18 3.81 -10.31
CA LYS A 2 -7.86 3.16 -10.11
C LYS A 2 -6.78 3.92 -9.30
N ASN A 3 -6.89 5.24 -9.09
CA ASN A 3 -5.72 6.04 -8.65
C ASN A 3 -5.77 6.54 -7.18
N LEU A 4 -6.79 6.15 -6.42
CA LEU A 4 -6.92 6.45 -4.99
C LEU A 4 -5.81 5.83 -4.11
N PRO A 5 -5.37 4.58 -4.36
CA PRO A 5 -4.22 4.02 -3.66
C PRO A 5 -2.94 4.83 -3.90
N LEU A 6 -2.78 5.41 -5.10
CA LEU A 6 -1.57 6.09 -5.55
C LEU A 6 -1.39 7.49 -4.92
N LEU A 7 -2.48 8.25 -4.74
CA LEU A 7 -2.49 9.54 -4.02
C LEU A 7 -2.16 9.39 -2.54
N ARG A 8 -2.64 8.32 -1.92
CA ARG A 8 -2.37 8.01 -0.52
C ARG A 8 -0.91 7.62 -0.32
N LEU A 9 -0.38 6.72 -1.16
CA LEU A 9 1.01 6.26 -1.07
C LEU A 9 2.00 7.42 -1.22
N ALA A 10 1.69 8.37 -2.11
CA ALA A 10 2.46 9.60 -2.30
C ALA A 10 2.48 10.53 -1.06
N ARG A 11 1.35 10.62 -0.34
CA ARG A 11 1.24 11.39 0.90
C ARG A 11 1.92 10.71 2.09
N GLU A 12 1.81 9.39 2.19
CA GLU A 12 2.41 8.60 3.27
C GLU A 12 3.95 8.59 3.22
N HIS A 13 4.55 8.77 2.04
CA HIS A 13 6.01 8.74 1.84
C HIS A 13 6.69 10.12 1.72
N HIS A 14 6.05 11.22 2.12
CA HIS A 14 6.67 12.56 2.30
C HIS A 14 7.66 13.00 1.21
N ALA A 15 7.24 13.02 -0.06
CA ALA A 15 8.02 13.66 -1.12
C ALA A 15 7.25 14.88 -1.67
N PRO A 16 7.58 16.13 -1.27
CA PRO A 16 6.86 17.35 -1.66
C PRO A 16 6.78 17.58 -3.18
N GLU A 17 7.76 17.09 -3.95
CA GLU A 17 7.74 17.14 -5.42
C GLU A 17 6.63 16.25 -6.02
N THR A 18 6.15 15.28 -5.24
CA THR A 18 5.09 14.33 -5.61
C THR A 18 3.72 14.99 -5.67
N ASP A 19 3.50 16.03 -4.85
CA ASP A 19 2.23 16.76 -4.84
C ASP A 19 2.03 17.54 -6.13
N GLN A 20 3.08 18.02 -6.80
CA GLN A 20 2.93 18.84 -8.01
C GLN A 20 2.62 18.00 -9.26
N VAL A 21 3.32 16.87 -9.45
CA VAL A 21 3.08 15.95 -10.58
C VAL A 21 1.72 15.27 -10.41
N LEU A 22 1.38 14.83 -9.19
CA LEU A 22 0.06 14.28 -8.91
C LEU A 22 -1.03 15.36 -9.00
N ALA A 23 -0.83 16.55 -8.46
CA ALA A 23 -1.80 17.63 -8.62
C ALA A 23 -2.04 17.98 -10.09
N GLN A 24 -1.03 17.92 -10.97
CA GLN A 24 -1.21 18.10 -12.42
C GLN A 24 -1.96 16.93 -13.07
N LEU A 25 -1.70 15.70 -12.64
CA LEU A 25 -2.42 14.50 -13.09
C LEU A 25 -3.90 14.51 -12.65
N PHE A 26 -4.22 15.01 -11.47
CA PHE A 26 -5.60 15.02 -10.93
C PHE A 26 -6.37 16.32 -11.19
N SER A 27 -5.69 17.45 -11.45
CA SER A 27 -6.35 18.70 -11.88
C SER A 27 -6.77 18.66 -13.35
N GLY A 28 -6.17 17.77 -14.15
CA GLY A 28 -6.54 17.49 -15.52
C GLY A 28 -7.77 16.58 -15.66
N VAL A 29 -8.90 16.99 -15.10
CA VAL A 29 -10.29 16.59 -15.45
C VAL A 29 -10.47 15.13 -15.91
N PHE A 30 -11.01 14.31 -15.00
CA PHE A 30 -11.71 13.07 -15.34
C PHE A 30 -12.65 13.29 -16.54
N GLY A 31 -12.41 12.59 -17.67
CA GLY A 31 -13.35 12.53 -18.80
C GLY A 31 -12.81 12.90 -20.19
N ALA A 32 -11.53 13.26 -20.36
CA ALA A 32 -10.98 13.53 -21.69
C ALA A 32 -10.58 12.21 -22.43
N PRO A 33 -10.82 12.09 -23.75
CA PRO A 33 -10.53 10.88 -24.53
C PRO A 33 -9.04 10.44 -24.52
N ASP A 34 -8.10 11.32 -24.15
CA ASP A 34 -6.66 11.08 -24.18
C ASP A 34 -5.99 11.07 -22.79
N HIS A 35 -6.77 10.91 -21.72
CA HIS A 35 -6.29 11.05 -20.35
C HIS A 35 -5.13 10.09 -20.01
N GLU A 36 -5.18 8.85 -20.49
CA GLU A 36 -4.17 7.81 -20.23
C GLU A 36 -2.83 8.10 -20.94
N ALA A 37 -2.89 8.49 -22.23
CA ALA A 37 -1.70 8.87 -22.98
C ALA A 37 -1.01 10.12 -22.42
N ARG A 38 -1.80 11.12 -21.98
CA ARG A 38 -1.26 12.33 -21.32
C ARG A 38 -0.66 12.01 -19.95
N THR A 39 -1.27 11.08 -19.21
CA THR A 39 -0.75 10.61 -17.92
C THR A 39 0.62 9.94 -18.11
N LEU A 40 0.76 9.04 -19.07
CA LEU A 40 2.03 8.39 -19.39
C LEU A 40 3.11 9.38 -19.86
N ASP A 41 2.76 10.37 -20.68
CA ASP A 41 3.71 11.40 -21.11
C ASP A 41 4.21 12.26 -19.93
N LEU A 42 3.31 12.66 -19.03
CA LEU A 42 3.68 13.40 -17.82
C LEU A 42 4.55 12.56 -16.87
N LEU A 43 4.20 11.29 -16.68
CA LEU A 43 4.99 10.36 -15.87
C LEU A 43 6.39 10.14 -16.47
N ARG A 44 6.51 9.99 -17.78
CA ARG A 44 7.81 9.89 -18.48
C ARG A 44 8.67 11.13 -18.30
N ARG A 45 8.08 12.32 -18.42
CA ARG A 45 8.80 13.58 -18.18
C ARG A 45 9.31 13.67 -16.74
N GLY A 46 8.42 13.45 -15.76
CA GLY A 46 8.80 13.47 -14.35
C GLY A 46 9.86 12.42 -14.00
N ALA A 47 9.76 11.23 -14.58
CA ALA A 47 10.75 10.17 -14.40
C ALA A 47 12.12 10.56 -15.00
N CYS A 48 12.14 11.17 -16.19
CA CYS A 48 13.36 11.72 -16.80
C CYS A 48 13.97 12.86 -15.97
N ASP A 49 13.14 13.67 -15.32
CA ASP A 49 13.57 14.77 -14.45
C ASP A 49 14.08 14.28 -13.07
N GLY A 50 14.09 12.97 -12.82
CA GLY A 50 14.62 12.39 -11.59
C GLY A 50 13.59 12.26 -10.46
N VAL A 51 12.30 12.47 -10.72
CA VAL A 51 11.25 12.38 -9.68
C VAL A 51 10.97 10.91 -9.37
N ALA A 52 11.39 10.45 -8.19
CA ALA A 52 11.32 9.04 -7.79
C ALA A 52 9.90 8.46 -7.79
N SER A 53 8.90 9.26 -7.41
CA SER A 53 7.49 8.86 -7.45
C SER A 53 6.94 8.75 -8.87
N ALA A 54 7.37 9.60 -9.80
CA ALA A 54 7.03 9.48 -11.21
C ALA A 54 7.66 8.22 -11.83
N MET A 55 8.91 7.89 -11.47
CA MET A 55 9.55 6.63 -11.87
C MET A 55 8.77 5.41 -11.38
N TRP A 56 8.37 5.40 -10.10
CA TRP A 56 7.59 4.31 -9.52
C TRP A 56 6.23 4.14 -10.22
N LEU A 57 5.47 5.22 -10.37
CA LEU A 57 4.14 5.21 -11.01
C LEU A 57 4.20 4.84 -12.49
N LEU A 58 5.22 5.32 -13.21
CA LEU A 58 5.47 4.93 -14.58
C LEU A 58 5.74 3.43 -14.66
N GLY A 59 6.64 2.92 -13.82
CA GLY A 59 6.96 1.49 -13.78
C GLY A 59 5.76 0.60 -13.49
N GLU A 60 4.91 0.97 -12.53
CA GLU A 60 3.67 0.27 -12.23
C GLU A 60 2.69 0.26 -13.42
N THR A 61 2.48 1.42 -14.04
CA THR A 61 1.57 1.56 -15.19
C THR A 61 2.03 0.72 -16.38
N LEU A 62 3.33 0.69 -16.66
CA LEU A 62 3.90 -0.09 -17.76
C LEU A 62 3.82 -1.60 -17.50
N LEU A 63 4.02 -2.04 -16.25
CA LEU A 63 3.85 -3.45 -15.89
C LEU A 63 2.40 -3.93 -15.99
N ASP A 64 1.43 -3.07 -15.67
CA ASP A 64 0.00 -3.40 -15.75
C ASP A 64 -0.53 -3.54 -17.20
N ASP A 65 0.11 -2.90 -18.19
CA ASP A 65 -0.25 -3.02 -19.63
C ASP A 65 0.12 -4.40 -20.22
N GLY A 66 1.05 -5.12 -19.58
CA GLY A 66 1.35 -6.53 -19.88
C GLY A 66 2.00 -6.81 -21.25
N LYS A 67 2.40 -5.79 -22.01
CA LYS A 67 3.16 -5.96 -23.26
C LYS A 67 4.64 -6.20 -22.94
N GLU A 68 5.25 -7.20 -23.55
CA GLU A 68 6.61 -7.67 -23.20
C GLU A 68 7.68 -6.57 -23.30
N GLU A 69 7.68 -5.79 -24.39
CA GLU A 69 8.59 -4.65 -24.60
C GLU A 69 8.41 -3.56 -23.52
N VAL A 70 7.15 -3.32 -23.13
CA VAL A 70 6.74 -2.31 -22.13
C VAL A 70 7.05 -2.79 -20.71
N THR A 71 7.02 -4.11 -20.48
CA THR A 71 7.34 -4.75 -19.21
C THR A 71 8.80 -4.50 -18.83
N ALA A 72 9.73 -4.62 -19.79
CA ALA A 72 11.14 -4.36 -19.56
C ALA A 72 11.41 -2.89 -19.18
N GLU A 73 10.78 -1.94 -19.87
CA GLU A 73 10.84 -0.51 -19.51
C GLU A 73 10.28 -0.28 -18.10
N GLY A 74 9.16 -0.92 -17.77
CA GLY A 74 8.53 -0.82 -16.45
C GLY A 74 9.44 -1.29 -15.31
N VAL A 75 10.09 -2.45 -15.47
CA VAL A 75 11.09 -2.97 -14.52
C VAL A 75 12.24 -1.98 -14.33
N GLU A 76 12.79 -1.42 -15.41
CA GLU A 76 13.92 -0.49 -15.33
C GLU A 76 13.57 0.76 -14.51
N TRP A 77 12.37 1.33 -14.71
CA TRP A 77 11.92 2.50 -13.94
C TRP A 77 11.69 2.16 -12.47
N LEU A 78 11.13 0.99 -12.15
CA LEU A 78 10.99 0.55 -10.77
C LEU A 78 12.34 0.33 -10.09
N GLU A 79 13.33 -0.22 -10.79
CA GLU A 79 14.67 -0.40 -10.24
C GLU A 79 15.33 0.95 -9.92
N ARG A 80 15.13 1.95 -10.78
CA ARG A 80 15.62 3.33 -10.54
C ARG A 80 14.92 3.93 -9.32
N ALA A 81 13.59 3.82 -9.23
CA ALA A 81 12.84 4.29 -8.08
C ALA A 81 13.28 3.61 -6.77
N ALA A 82 13.50 2.29 -6.80
CA ALA A 82 14.00 1.53 -5.66
C ALA A 82 15.43 1.97 -5.26
N LYS A 83 16.32 2.23 -6.22
CA LYS A 83 17.67 2.80 -5.95
C LYS A 83 17.61 4.17 -5.28
N MET A 84 16.53 4.93 -5.50
CA MET A 84 16.26 6.21 -4.84
C MET A 84 15.58 6.07 -3.48
N GLY A 85 15.34 4.85 -2.99
CA GLY A 85 14.75 4.59 -1.67
C GLY A 85 13.23 4.41 -1.67
N VAL A 86 12.59 4.29 -2.84
CA VAL A 86 11.15 4.02 -2.90
C VAL A 86 10.90 2.54 -2.62
N GLY A 87 10.64 2.21 -1.35
CA GLY A 87 10.41 0.83 -0.91
C GLY A 87 9.25 0.14 -1.63
N MET A 88 8.22 0.89 -2.02
CA MET A 88 7.07 0.37 -2.77
C MET A 88 7.44 -0.06 -4.20
N ALA A 89 8.45 0.56 -4.81
CA ALA A 89 8.98 0.11 -6.08
C ALA A 89 9.73 -1.22 -5.93
N ALA A 90 10.52 -1.38 -4.86
CA ALA A 90 11.15 -2.66 -4.52
C ALA A 90 10.10 -3.74 -4.26
N MET A 91 9.02 -3.43 -3.52
CA MET A 91 7.91 -4.36 -3.29
C MET A 91 7.23 -4.78 -4.60
N ARG A 92 7.02 -3.84 -5.53
CA ARG A 92 6.42 -4.16 -6.84
C ARG A 92 7.33 -5.08 -7.67
N LEU A 93 8.64 -4.88 -7.63
CA LEU A 93 9.62 -5.78 -8.26
C LEU A 93 9.58 -7.18 -7.64
N ALA A 94 9.49 -7.29 -6.31
CA ALA A 94 9.35 -8.57 -5.64
C ALA A 94 8.10 -9.35 -6.11
N ILE A 95 6.96 -8.66 -6.22
CA ILE A 95 5.71 -9.26 -6.74
C ILE A 95 5.89 -9.69 -8.20
N PHE A 96 6.52 -8.86 -9.03
CA PHE A 96 6.75 -9.17 -10.45
C PHE A 96 7.55 -10.46 -10.64
N TYR A 97 8.62 -10.66 -9.87
CA TYR A 97 9.46 -11.86 -9.95
C TYR A 97 8.86 -13.08 -9.22
N GLY A 98 7.87 -12.90 -8.34
CA GLY A 98 7.22 -13.99 -7.59
C GLY A 98 5.92 -14.51 -8.19
N GLN A 99 5.44 -13.95 -9.31
CA GLN A 99 4.20 -14.40 -9.96
C GLN A 99 4.47 -15.60 -10.88
N ASP A 100 4.07 -16.80 -10.44
CA ASP A 100 4.15 -18.07 -11.18
C ASP A 100 3.49 -18.05 -12.57
N SER A 101 2.59 -17.08 -12.82
CA SER A 101 1.88 -16.93 -14.10
C SER A 101 2.65 -16.09 -15.14
N LEU A 102 3.77 -15.47 -14.77
CA LEU A 102 4.61 -14.69 -15.68
C LEU A 102 5.80 -15.53 -16.12
N GLN A 103 6.23 -15.38 -17.39
CA GLN A 103 7.51 -15.93 -17.89
C GLN A 103 8.75 -15.47 -17.09
N HIS A 104 8.57 -14.53 -16.16
CA HIS A 104 9.62 -13.83 -15.43
C HIS A 104 9.80 -14.31 -13.99
N PHE A 105 9.19 -15.43 -13.60
CA PHE A 105 9.40 -16.02 -12.27
C PHE A 105 10.89 -16.21 -11.98
N ASP A 106 11.37 -15.61 -10.89
CA ASP A 106 12.74 -15.65 -10.43
C ASP A 106 12.77 -15.43 -8.91
N GLU A 107 12.80 -16.55 -8.18
CA GLU A 107 12.78 -16.59 -6.72
C GLU A 107 13.93 -15.78 -6.10
N ALA A 108 15.14 -15.85 -6.67
CA ALA A 108 16.29 -15.12 -6.14
C ALA A 108 16.10 -13.60 -6.25
N ARG A 109 15.57 -13.12 -7.38
CA ARG A 109 15.23 -11.69 -7.54
C ARG A 109 14.04 -11.29 -6.69
N GLN A 110 13.02 -12.15 -6.55
CA GLN A 110 11.89 -11.89 -5.67
C GLN A 110 12.37 -11.69 -4.22
N LEU A 111 13.13 -12.64 -3.67
CA LEU A 111 13.72 -12.52 -2.33
C LEU A 111 14.59 -11.27 -2.19
N HIS A 112 15.48 -11.01 -3.16
CA HIS A 112 16.32 -9.82 -3.15
C HIS A 112 15.50 -8.54 -2.99
N TRP A 113 14.47 -8.36 -3.82
CA TRP A 113 13.64 -7.16 -3.78
C TRP A 113 12.74 -7.08 -2.55
N THR A 114 12.28 -8.22 -2.01
CA THR A 114 11.54 -8.26 -0.74
C THR A 114 12.42 -7.78 0.42
N PHE A 115 13.67 -8.25 0.53
CA PHE A 115 14.63 -7.77 1.54
C PHE A 115 14.88 -6.27 1.40
N ARG A 116 15.11 -5.77 0.18
CA ARG A 116 15.32 -4.34 -0.08
C ARG A 116 14.10 -3.50 0.32
N ALA A 117 12.89 -3.97 0.03
CA ALA A 117 11.66 -3.29 0.44
C ALA A 117 11.54 -3.23 1.97
N ALA A 118 11.87 -4.31 2.68
CA ALA A 118 11.85 -4.36 4.13
C ALA A 118 12.89 -3.43 4.77
N GLU A 119 14.12 -3.38 4.23
CA GLU A 119 15.17 -2.43 4.63
C GLU A 119 14.74 -0.96 4.45
N MET A 120 13.91 -0.69 3.44
CA MET A 120 13.33 0.64 3.18
C MET A 120 12.05 0.92 3.99
N GLY A 121 11.71 0.06 4.94
CA GLY A 121 10.60 0.28 5.87
C GLY A 121 9.23 -0.14 5.33
N VAL A 122 9.15 -0.98 4.30
CA VAL A 122 7.87 -1.56 3.84
C VAL A 122 7.46 -2.67 4.81
N PRO A 123 6.41 -2.48 5.64
CA PRO A 123 6.12 -3.42 6.72
C PRO A 123 5.56 -4.74 6.22
N LEU A 124 4.88 -4.72 5.06
CA LEU A 124 4.41 -5.92 4.38
C LEU A 124 5.58 -6.82 3.94
N ALA A 125 6.66 -6.23 3.43
CA ALA A 125 7.83 -6.98 2.99
C ALA A 125 8.55 -7.63 4.19
N ALA A 126 8.73 -6.87 5.27
CA ALA A 126 9.27 -7.41 6.52
C ALA A 126 8.41 -8.57 7.07
N TYR A 127 7.08 -8.44 7.03
CA TYR A 127 6.18 -9.52 7.42
C TYR A 127 6.30 -10.76 6.53
N GLN A 128 6.41 -10.58 5.20
CA GLN A 128 6.60 -11.70 4.26
C GLN A 128 7.92 -12.43 4.47
N ILE A 129 9.00 -11.72 4.78
CA ILE A 129 10.29 -12.34 5.15
C ILE A 129 10.13 -13.14 6.44
N GLY A 130 9.39 -12.59 7.42
CA GLY A 130 9.07 -13.29 8.65
C GLY A 130 8.37 -14.63 8.42
N LEU A 131 7.34 -14.64 7.56
CA LEU A 131 6.64 -15.86 7.14
C LEU A 131 7.58 -16.84 6.43
N ALA A 132 8.38 -16.36 5.50
CA ALA A 132 9.28 -17.22 4.72
C ALA A 132 10.35 -17.92 5.59
N PHE A 133 10.83 -17.26 6.66
CA PHE A 133 11.69 -17.92 7.66
C PHE A 133 10.92 -18.88 8.58
N GLU A 134 9.67 -18.55 8.92
CA GLU A 134 8.79 -19.41 9.74
C GLU A 134 8.44 -20.71 9.02
N ASP A 135 8.17 -20.63 7.72
CA ASP A 135 7.80 -21.75 6.86
C ASP A 135 9.02 -22.51 6.31
N GLY A 136 10.22 -21.95 6.47
CA GLY A 136 11.48 -22.53 5.99
C GLY A 136 11.70 -22.39 4.49
N GLU A 137 11.00 -21.47 3.83
CA GLU A 137 11.17 -21.14 2.41
C GLU A 137 12.53 -20.49 2.13
N ILE A 138 13.08 -19.74 3.11
CA ILE A 138 14.41 -19.17 2.99
C ILE A 138 15.45 -20.16 3.52
N GLY A 139 16.22 -20.75 2.60
CA GLY A 139 17.33 -21.65 2.94
C GLY A 139 16.90 -23.06 3.34
N ASP A 140 15.67 -23.46 2.99
CA ASP A 140 15.10 -24.81 3.17
C ASP A 140 15.03 -25.29 4.64
N ILE A 141 15.12 -24.36 5.60
CA ILE A 141 15.13 -24.66 7.04
C ILE A 141 14.36 -23.57 7.79
N VAL A 142 13.48 -24.01 8.68
CA VAL A 142 12.75 -23.11 9.60
C VAL A 142 13.72 -22.38 10.53
N ASP A 143 13.66 -21.05 10.54
CA ASP A 143 14.43 -20.17 11.43
C ASP A 143 13.50 -19.20 12.16
N TYR A 144 12.97 -19.65 13.29
CA TYR A 144 12.08 -18.82 14.11
C TYR A 144 12.75 -17.58 14.69
N SER A 145 14.08 -17.58 14.90
CA SER A 145 14.77 -16.39 15.41
C SER A 145 14.73 -15.28 14.37
N SER A 146 15.01 -15.61 13.11
CA SER A 146 14.90 -14.68 11.99
C SER A 146 13.44 -14.27 11.74
N ALA A 147 12.49 -15.21 11.82
CA ALA A 147 11.07 -14.90 11.68
C ALA A 147 10.59 -13.86 12.70
N VAL A 148 10.88 -14.08 13.99
CA VAL A 148 10.53 -13.15 15.08
C VAL A 148 11.17 -11.78 14.84
N HIS A 149 12.45 -11.72 14.46
CA HIS A 149 13.12 -10.45 14.17
C HIS A 149 12.37 -9.64 13.10
N TRP A 150 12.02 -10.27 11.98
CA TRP A 150 11.33 -9.60 10.88
C TRP A 150 9.88 -9.23 11.21
N TYR A 151 9.19 -10.05 12.01
CA TYR A 151 7.90 -9.66 12.57
C TYR A 151 8.00 -8.46 13.52
N GLU A 152 9.04 -8.37 14.34
CA GLU A 152 9.28 -7.22 15.22
C GLU A 152 9.54 -5.95 14.39
N VAL A 153 10.29 -6.06 13.28
CA VAL A 153 10.48 -4.94 12.33
C VAL A 153 9.14 -4.48 11.76
N ALA A 154 8.33 -5.39 11.21
CA ALA A 154 7.00 -5.05 10.67
C ALA A 154 6.05 -4.46 11.74
N ALA A 155 6.08 -5.02 12.96
CA ALA A 155 5.31 -4.54 14.10
C ALA A 155 5.78 -3.15 14.60
N GLY A 156 7.06 -2.83 14.45
CA GLY A 156 7.62 -1.50 14.71
C GLY A 156 6.96 -0.41 13.87
N TYR A 157 6.61 -0.74 12.62
CA TYR A 157 5.83 0.13 11.72
C TYR A 157 4.31 -0.04 11.87
N GLY A 158 3.85 -0.78 12.88
CA GLY A 158 2.43 -0.92 13.16
C GLY A 158 1.68 -1.88 12.24
N TYR A 159 2.39 -2.80 11.55
CA TYR A 159 1.73 -3.76 10.66
C TYR A 159 0.81 -4.72 11.45
N PRO A 160 -0.51 -4.69 11.24
CA PRO A 160 -1.45 -5.39 12.13
C PRO A 160 -1.26 -6.91 12.17
N LEU A 161 -0.96 -7.54 11.02
CA LEU A 161 -0.76 -8.99 10.97
C LEU A 161 0.52 -9.41 11.70
N ALA A 162 1.59 -8.62 11.63
CA ALA A 162 2.82 -8.91 12.38
C ALA A 162 2.60 -8.76 13.89
N LEU A 163 1.88 -7.71 14.32
CA LEU A 163 1.51 -7.52 15.72
C LEU A 163 0.65 -8.69 16.24
N GLN A 164 -0.31 -9.15 15.44
CA GLN A 164 -1.14 -10.31 15.77
C GLN A 164 -0.33 -11.61 15.83
N ARG A 165 0.52 -11.89 14.83
CA ARG A 165 1.36 -13.10 14.80
C ARG A 165 2.27 -13.19 16.03
N LEU A 166 2.91 -12.08 16.40
CA LEU A 166 3.73 -12.00 17.62
C LEU A 166 2.89 -12.16 18.89
N ALA A 167 1.69 -11.57 18.94
CA ALA A 167 0.81 -11.74 20.10
C ALA A 167 0.41 -13.21 20.31
N TYR A 168 0.06 -13.93 19.25
CA TYR A 168 -0.20 -15.37 19.32
C TYR A 168 1.04 -16.14 19.75
N ALA A 169 2.20 -15.83 19.17
CA ALA A 169 3.44 -16.50 19.52
C ALA A 169 3.80 -16.34 21.02
N PHE A 170 3.65 -15.13 21.58
CA PHE A 170 3.83 -14.89 23.02
C PHE A 170 2.71 -15.50 23.88
N ARG A 171 1.49 -15.65 23.38
CA ARG A 171 0.40 -16.27 24.14
C ARG A 171 0.62 -17.77 24.31
N ASP A 172 0.99 -18.43 23.21
CA ASP A 172 1.00 -19.90 23.10
C ASP A 172 2.41 -20.50 23.23
N GLY A 173 3.46 -19.67 23.21
CA GLY A 173 4.86 -20.11 23.29
C GLY A 173 5.38 -20.70 21.97
N GLU A 174 4.93 -20.15 20.85
CA GLU A 174 5.40 -20.55 19.51
C GLU A 174 6.67 -19.79 19.10
N LEU A 175 7.22 -20.11 17.94
CA LEU A 175 8.40 -19.44 17.37
C LEU A 175 9.63 -19.45 18.32
N GLY A 176 9.72 -20.44 19.20
CA GLY A 176 10.78 -20.52 20.21
C GLY A 176 10.69 -19.46 21.32
N LEU A 177 9.57 -18.74 21.42
CA LEU A 177 9.34 -17.72 22.43
C LEU A 177 8.83 -18.33 23.74
N VAL A 178 9.25 -17.75 24.86
CA VAL A 178 8.67 -18.06 26.17
C VAL A 178 7.31 -17.37 26.27
N PRO A 179 6.24 -18.08 26.69
CA PRO A 179 4.94 -17.48 26.87
C PRO A 179 4.97 -16.22 27.77
N ASP A 180 4.42 -15.13 27.28
CA ASP A 180 4.26 -13.85 27.97
C ASP A 180 2.92 -13.21 27.60
N ARG A 181 1.92 -13.41 28.47
CA ARG A 181 0.58 -12.87 28.25
C ARG A 181 0.54 -11.35 28.30
N ALA A 182 1.38 -10.71 29.12
CA ALA A 182 1.37 -9.26 29.23
C ALA A 182 1.86 -8.62 27.92
N ARG A 183 2.92 -9.20 27.33
CA ARG A 183 3.43 -8.78 26.02
C ARG A 183 2.44 -9.07 24.89
N ALA A 184 1.77 -10.22 24.92
CA ALA A 184 0.69 -10.52 23.96
C ALA A 184 -0.45 -9.49 24.01
N ASP A 185 -0.95 -9.16 25.21
CA ASP A 185 -2.03 -8.20 25.41
C ASP A 185 -1.63 -6.76 25.01
N GLU A 186 -0.35 -6.40 25.14
CA GLU A 186 0.17 -5.13 24.62
C GLU A 186 0.16 -5.09 23.09
N LEU A 187 0.66 -6.15 22.45
CA LEU A 187 0.71 -6.26 20.99
C LEU A 187 -0.70 -6.24 20.37
N GLU A 188 -1.68 -6.90 20.98
CA GLU A 188 -3.08 -6.85 20.54
C GLU A 188 -3.69 -5.46 20.66
N ARG A 189 -3.43 -4.75 21.77
CA ARG A 189 -3.89 -3.35 21.93
C ARG A 189 -3.29 -2.45 20.85
N ARG A 190 -1.98 -2.59 20.57
CA ARG A 190 -1.31 -1.86 19.48
C ARG A 190 -1.91 -2.20 18.12
N ALA A 191 -2.18 -3.47 17.82
CA ALA A 191 -2.80 -3.89 16.57
C ALA A 191 -4.19 -3.26 16.38
N ALA A 192 -4.99 -3.22 17.44
CA ALA A 192 -6.30 -2.59 17.43
C ALA A 192 -6.21 -1.06 17.23
N GLU A 193 -5.23 -0.40 17.84
CA GLU A 193 -4.98 1.03 17.66
C GLU A 193 -4.58 1.37 16.21
N PHE A 194 -3.60 0.67 15.65
CA PHE A 194 -3.19 0.86 14.26
C PHE A 194 -4.31 0.56 13.26
N SER A 195 -5.14 -0.46 13.53
CA SER A 195 -6.31 -0.76 12.69
C SER A 195 -7.33 0.39 12.72
N LYS A 196 -7.59 0.98 13.89
CA LYS A 196 -8.47 2.16 14.02
C LYS A 196 -7.89 3.39 13.32
N LEU A 197 -6.59 3.63 13.45
CA LEU A 197 -5.91 4.73 12.76
C LEU A 197 -5.99 4.57 11.24
N ARG A 198 -5.77 3.35 10.72
CA ARG A 198 -5.92 3.05 9.29
C ARG A 198 -7.35 3.29 8.81
N GLN A 199 -8.34 2.77 9.54
CA GLN A 199 -9.76 2.97 9.22
C GLN A 199 -10.12 4.46 9.18
N ARG A 200 -9.60 5.24 10.14
CA ARG A 200 -9.80 6.69 10.18
C ARG A 200 -9.18 7.39 8.97
N ALA A 201 -7.94 7.04 8.62
CA ALA A 201 -7.29 7.60 7.44
C ALA A 201 -8.06 7.24 6.16
N GLU A 202 -8.60 6.02 6.05
CA GLU A 202 -9.41 5.59 4.88
C GLU A 202 -10.65 6.44 4.77
N LEU A 203 -11.36 6.62 5.88
CA LEU A 203 -12.51 7.48 5.95
C LEU A 203 -12.19 8.94 5.59
N GLU A 204 -11.05 9.48 6.02
CA GLU A 204 -10.61 10.83 5.65
C GLU A 204 -10.41 10.98 4.14
N ASP A 205 -9.87 9.96 3.47
CA ASP A 205 -9.73 9.94 2.00
C ASP A 205 -11.08 9.90 1.28
N TRP A 206 -12.00 9.04 1.75
CA TRP A 206 -13.37 9.01 1.22
C TRP A 206 -14.08 10.35 1.42
N LEU A 207 -13.90 10.99 2.58
CA LEU A 207 -14.46 12.33 2.84
C LEU A 207 -13.88 13.39 1.89
N LEU A 208 -12.60 13.30 1.51
CA LEU A 208 -11.99 14.20 0.54
C LEU A 208 -12.58 14.02 -0.87
N LEU A 209 -12.74 12.78 -1.34
CA LEU A 209 -13.37 12.49 -2.63
C LEU A 209 -14.80 13.01 -2.69
N ALA A 210 -15.59 12.77 -1.64
CA ALA A 210 -16.95 13.26 -1.59
C ALA A 210 -17.01 14.79 -1.59
N LYS A 211 -16.08 15.48 -0.92
CA LYS A 211 -15.96 16.95 -1.01
C LYS A 211 -15.55 17.41 -2.40
N ALA A 212 -14.76 16.63 -3.13
CA ALA A 212 -14.34 16.90 -4.50
C ALA A 212 -15.45 16.62 -5.54
N GLY A 213 -16.59 16.07 -5.13
CA GLY A 213 -17.74 15.82 -6.00
C GLY A 213 -17.89 14.37 -6.49
N ASP A 214 -17.13 13.42 -5.96
CA ASP A 214 -17.28 12.00 -6.32
C ASP A 214 -18.63 11.45 -5.82
N ARG A 215 -19.56 11.24 -6.76
CA ARG A 215 -20.95 10.89 -6.47
C ARG A 215 -21.11 9.54 -5.78
N ASP A 216 -20.32 8.55 -6.21
CA ASP A 216 -20.39 7.19 -5.64
C ASP A 216 -19.92 7.20 -4.18
N THR A 217 -18.89 7.99 -3.87
CA THR A 217 -18.44 8.20 -2.50
C THR A 217 -19.45 8.98 -1.66
N GLN A 218 -20.09 10.02 -2.20
CA GLN A 218 -21.15 10.74 -1.49
C GLN A 218 -22.33 9.83 -1.13
N LYS A 219 -22.75 8.96 -2.04
CA LYS A 219 -23.80 7.95 -1.77
C LYS A 219 -23.35 6.92 -0.73
N TRP A 220 -22.11 6.46 -0.82
CA TRP A 220 -21.54 5.54 0.16
C TRP A 220 -21.50 6.18 1.56
N LEU A 221 -21.04 7.43 1.68
CA LEU A 221 -21.01 8.16 2.95
C LEU A 221 -22.41 8.39 3.52
N SER A 222 -23.39 8.75 2.67
CA SER A 222 -24.79 8.87 3.10
C SER A 222 -25.29 7.59 3.76
N LEU A 223 -25.04 6.45 3.12
CA LEU A 223 -25.39 5.13 3.63
C LEU A 223 -24.60 4.77 4.90
N ALA A 224 -23.30 5.06 4.93
CA ALA A 224 -22.43 4.78 6.08
C ALA A 224 -22.83 5.57 7.33
N TYR A 225 -23.18 6.86 7.17
CA TYR A 225 -23.74 7.67 8.25
C TYR A 225 -25.17 7.26 8.62
N ARG A 226 -25.99 6.78 7.69
CA ARG A 226 -27.35 6.33 8.02
C ARG A 226 -27.35 5.07 8.90
N GLU A 227 -26.49 4.12 8.55
CA GLU A 227 -26.49 2.78 9.16
C GLU A 227 -25.37 2.59 10.21
N GLY A 228 -24.40 3.50 10.29
CA GLY A 228 -23.32 3.47 11.27
C GLY A 228 -22.26 2.39 11.00
N PHE A 229 -21.71 2.34 9.79
CA PHE A 229 -20.60 1.43 9.43
C PHE A 229 -19.42 2.17 8.81
N GLY A 230 -18.33 1.45 8.49
CA GLY A 230 -17.15 2.05 7.84
C GLY A 230 -16.35 2.97 8.77
N GLY A 231 -16.47 2.78 10.09
CA GLY A 231 -15.82 3.63 11.09
C GLY A 231 -16.61 4.90 11.45
N LEU A 232 -17.82 5.06 10.91
CA LEU A 232 -18.72 6.17 11.21
C LEU A 232 -19.79 5.74 12.21
N ALA A 233 -20.10 6.64 13.15
CA ALA A 233 -21.31 6.52 13.97
C ALA A 233 -22.54 6.90 13.14
N ALA A 234 -23.68 6.29 13.47
CA ALA A 234 -24.94 6.63 12.82
C ALA A 234 -25.30 8.11 13.10
N ASP A 235 -25.49 8.88 12.03
CA ASP A 235 -25.80 10.31 12.04
C ASP A 235 -26.70 10.63 10.82
N LEU A 236 -28.00 10.80 11.09
CA LEU A 236 -28.99 11.05 10.05
C LEU A 236 -28.85 12.45 9.40
N GLU A 237 -28.22 13.42 10.07
CA GLU A 237 -27.98 14.75 9.50
C GLU A 237 -26.85 14.70 8.48
N GLN A 238 -25.75 14.02 8.83
CA GLN A 238 -24.65 13.77 7.88
C GLN A 238 -25.11 12.90 6.71
N ALA A 239 -25.96 11.91 6.96
CA ALA A 239 -26.50 11.06 5.91
C ALA A 239 -27.26 11.86 4.84
N LYS A 240 -28.15 12.76 5.27
CA LYS A 240 -28.91 13.66 4.37
C LYS A 240 -28.01 14.65 3.64
N TYR A 241 -27.04 15.22 4.35
CA TYR A 241 -26.08 16.16 3.76
C TYR A 241 -25.34 15.56 2.54
N TRP A 242 -24.91 14.30 2.64
CA TRP A 242 -24.22 13.63 1.54
C TRP A 242 -25.17 13.16 0.43
N GLU A 243 -26.41 12.80 0.77
CA GLU A 243 -27.46 12.46 -0.20
C GLU A 243 -27.80 13.66 -1.10
N GLU A 244 -28.04 14.84 -0.52
CA GLU A 244 -28.35 16.08 -1.27
C GLU A 244 -27.20 16.51 -2.19
N ARG A 245 -25.95 16.28 -1.79
CA ARG A 245 -24.77 16.55 -2.63
C ARG A 245 -24.63 15.57 -3.80
N ALA A 246 -24.98 14.30 -3.59
CA ALA A 246 -24.97 13.29 -4.64
C ALA A 246 -26.03 13.54 -5.72
N ASP A 247 -27.09 14.28 -5.39
CA ASP A 247 -28.19 14.58 -6.32
C ASP A 247 -28.03 15.94 -7.03
N SER A 248 -27.23 16.86 -6.47
CA SER A 248 -27.03 18.21 -7.02
C SER A 248 -25.90 18.33 -8.06
N THR A 249 -25.12 17.27 -8.30
CA THR A 249 -24.01 17.22 -9.29
C THR A 249 -24.46 16.76 -10.69
N GLY A 250 -25.73 17.00 -11.05
CA GLY A 250 -26.35 16.60 -12.32
C GLY A 250 -26.22 17.61 -13.46
#